data_AF-A0A3E0ED85-F1
#
_entry.id   AF-A0A3E0ED85-F1
#
_cell.length_a   1.000
_cell.length_b   1.000
_cell.length_c   1.000
_cell.angle_alpha   90.00
_cell.angle_beta   90.00
_cell.angle_gamma   90.00
#
_symmetry.space_group_name_H-M   'P 1'
#
loop_
_entity.id
_entity.type
_entity.pdbx_description
1 polymer ?
#
loop_
_entity_poly.entity_id
_entity_poly.type
_entity_poly.pdbx_seq_one_letter_code
_entity_poly.pdbx_strand_id
1 'polypeptide(L)'
;MEIIPTPRKLIDSFKNTKKNDNRNLLFYLLVGIISTISGIVFIFIADNLFPDEFHNQKKVLYVVSIFQIVCGIFLIFRGSSYNRNFAIEINEKLIFEQERKVAQHPKEPKLAWDLARIKLESYLNRNISQVSSIFNLSVFVMVVGFGLIIYGSVMVFQEPKNLNGSIVVAIAGLIVNFIGATFLFVYKSVMEQAKEYVTVLERINAVGMSVQIIDTINESHLQLKEETKAELSKKLIDLYTVKK
;
A
#
# COMPACT_ATOMS: atom_id res chain seq x y z
N MET A 1 6.63 39.55 12.60
CA MET A 1 5.95 38.59 11.71
C MET A 1 7.02 37.59 11.25
N GLU A 2 7.42 36.67 12.12
CA GLU A 2 8.45 35.66 11.85
C GLU A 2 7.73 34.35 11.51
N ILE A 3 7.48 34.11 10.22
CA ILE A 3 6.77 32.91 9.71
C ILE A 3 7.78 31.95 9.06
N ILE A 4 8.96 31.80 9.64
CA ILE A 4 9.97 30.85 9.16
C ILE A 4 10.45 30.03 10.35
N PRO A 5 9.95 28.79 10.53
CA PRO A 5 10.51 27.90 11.54
C PRO A 5 11.95 27.58 11.16
N THR A 6 12.87 27.81 12.09
CA THR A 6 14.28 27.47 11.93
C THR A 6 14.42 25.95 11.70
N PRO A 7 15.47 25.48 10.98
CA PRO A 7 15.68 24.06 10.68
C PRO A 7 15.61 23.16 11.92
N ARG A 8 16.03 23.69 13.07
CA ARG A 8 15.97 23.02 14.38
C ARG A 8 14.54 22.76 14.86
N LYS A 9 13.62 23.72 14.70
CA LYS A 9 12.20 23.56 15.04
C LYS A 9 11.49 22.53 14.15
N LEU A 10 11.91 22.41 12.88
CA LEU A 10 11.44 21.36 11.98
C LEU A 10 11.96 19.99 12.45
N ILE A 11 13.25 19.86 12.77
CA ILE A 11 13.83 18.59 13.25
C ILE A 11 13.21 18.14 14.58
N ASP A 12 12.93 19.07 15.49
CA ASP A 12 12.31 18.77 16.79
C ASP A 12 10.81 18.43 16.66
N SER A 13 10.07 19.08 15.75
CA SER A 13 8.71 18.66 15.42
C SER A 13 8.72 17.26 14.80
N PHE A 14 9.64 16.98 13.86
CA PHE A 14 9.84 15.66 13.27
C PHE A 14 10.13 14.57 14.30
N LYS A 15 11.00 14.83 15.28
CA LYS A 15 11.29 13.87 16.36
C LYS A 15 10.07 13.60 17.23
N ASN A 16 9.29 14.63 17.55
CA ASN A 16 8.09 14.48 18.37
C ASN A 16 6.95 13.77 17.62
N THR A 17 6.75 14.06 16.32
CA THR A 17 5.78 13.33 15.48
C THR A 17 6.19 11.85 15.36
N LYS A 18 7.46 11.57 15.03
CA LYS A 18 8.00 10.20 14.95
C LYS A 18 7.85 9.41 16.26
N LYS A 19 8.01 10.08 17.41
CA LYS A 19 7.85 9.45 18.74
C LYS A 19 6.38 9.11 19.05
N ASN A 20 5.45 9.99 18.68
CA ASN A 20 4.01 9.74 18.87
C ASN A 20 3.48 8.69 17.87
N ASP A 21 3.99 8.71 16.64
CA ASP A 21 3.61 7.78 15.58
C ASP A 21 4.07 6.35 15.88
N ASN A 22 5.28 6.19 16.41
CA ASN A 22 5.75 4.90 16.90
C ASN A 22 4.90 4.37 18.07
N ARG A 23 4.34 5.23 18.92
CA ARG A 23 3.43 4.79 20.01
C ARG A 23 2.09 4.29 19.47
N ASN A 24 1.51 4.98 18.50
CA ASN A 24 0.24 4.55 17.88
C ASN A 24 0.41 3.25 17.10
N LEU A 25 1.52 3.11 16.34
CA LEU A 25 1.88 1.87 15.67
C LEU A 25 2.03 0.71 16.67
N LEU A 26 2.84 0.92 17.71
CA LEU A 26 3.06 -0.07 18.76
C LEU A 26 1.75 -0.44 19.46
N PHE A 27 0.86 0.52 19.68
CA PHE A 27 -0.46 0.30 20.26
C PHE A 27 -1.31 -0.62 19.38
N TYR A 28 -1.48 -0.32 18.09
CA TYR A 28 -2.28 -1.17 17.20
C TYR A 28 -1.70 -2.59 17.07
N LEU A 29 -0.37 -2.73 17.00
CA LEU A 29 0.28 -4.04 16.93
C LEU A 29 0.12 -4.82 18.23
N LEU A 30 0.40 -4.21 19.39
CA LEU A 30 0.28 -4.87 20.69
C LEU A 30 -1.16 -5.27 21.00
N VAL A 31 -2.11 -4.36 20.81
CA VAL A 31 -3.54 -4.66 21.04
C VAL A 31 -4.04 -5.72 20.07
N GLY A 32 -3.61 -5.66 18.81
CA GLY A 32 -3.95 -6.68 17.81
C GLY A 32 -3.41 -8.06 18.17
N ILE A 33 -2.13 -8.16 18.54
CA ILE A 33 -1.49 -9.41 18.97
C ILE A 33 -2.17 -9.97 20.23
N ILE A 34 -2.42 -9.12 21.23
CA ILE A 34 -3.08 -9.53 22.47
C ILE A 34 -4.49 -10.07 22.16
N SER A 35 -5.26 -9.39 21.31
CA SER A 35 -6.59 -9.82 20.89
C SER A 35 -6.55 -11.18 20.20
N THR A 36 -5.60 -11.41 19.29
CA THR A 36 -5.43 -12.70 18.61
C THR A 36 -5.05 -13.82 19.59
N ILE A 37 -4.10 -13.58 20.48
CA ILE A 37 -3.69 -14.56 21.51
C ILE A 37 -4.86 -14.89 22.42
N SER A 38 -5.62 -13.89 22.89
CA SER A 38 -6.77 -14.15 23.75
C SER A 38 -7.87 -14.96 23.06
N GLY A 39 -8.09 -14.76 21.75
CA GLY A 39 -9.04 -15.60 21.00
C GLY A 39 -8.58 -17.06 20.90
N ILE A 40 -7.29 -17.32 20.72
CA ILE A 40 -6.72 -18.68 20.73
C ILE A 40 -6.87 -19.32 22.12
N VAL A 41 -6.66 -18.54 23.18
CA VAL A 41 -6.85 -19.01 24.56
C VAL A 41 -8.31 -19.37 24.83
N PHE A 42 -9.28 -18.60 24.33
CA PHE A 42 -10.70 -18.94 24.49
C PHE A 42 -11.09 -20.24 23.77
N ILE A 43 -10.53 -20.53 22.60
CA ILE A 43 -10.66 -21.83 21.92
C ILE A 43 -10.14 -22.95 22.84
N PHE A 44 -8.94 -22.78 23.39
CA PHE A 44 -8.35 -23.77 24.28
C PHE A 44 -9.18 -24.00 25.56
N ILE A 45 -9.75 -22.94 26.13
CA ILE A 45 -10.65 -23.02 27.29
C ILE A 45 -11.95 -23.75 26.91
N ALA A 46 -12.51 -23.49 25.73
CA ALA A 46 -13.72 -24.14 25.24
C ALA A 46 -13.55 -25.67 25.17
N ASP A 47 -12.38 -26.14 24.70
CA ASP A 47 -12.09 -27.56 24.55
C ASP A 47 -11.74 -28.25 25.87
N ASN A 48 -10.94 -27.61 26.74
CA ASN A 48 -10.37 -28.30 27.91
C ASN A 48 -11.14 -28.06 29.22
N LEU A 49 -11.85 -26.93 29.33
CA LEU A 49 -12.44 -26.52 30.60
C LEU A 49 -13.95 -26.74 30.66
N PHE A 50 -14.64 -26.72 29.51
CA PHE A 50 -16.08 -26.94 29.46
C PHE A 50 -16.39 -28.42 29.19
N PRO A 51 -17.18 -29.08 30.06
CA PRO A 51 -17.74 -30.41 29.78
C PRO A 51 -18.59 -30.41 28.50
N ASP A 52 -18.69 -31.56 27.84
CA ASP A 52 -19.44 -31.71 26.58
C ASP A 52 -20.95 -31.46 26.71
N GLU A 53 -21.48 -31.54 27.93
CA GLU A 53 -22.87 -31.19 28.23
C GLU A 53 -23.19 -29.71 27.94
N PHE A 54 -22.18 -28.84 27.88
CA PHE A 54 -22.32 -27.41 27.60
C PHE A 54 -22.16 -27.03 26.11
N HIS A 55 -22.68 -27.87 25.21
CA HIS A 55 -22.54 -27.72 23.75
C HIS A 55 -22.85 -26.32 23.21
N ASN A 56 -23.96 -25.71 23.65
CA ASN A 56 -24.36 -24.38 23.19
C ASN A 56 -23.40 -23.28 23.66
N GLN A 57 -22.83 -23.42 24.85
CA GLN A 57 -21.88 -22.45 25.40
C GLN A 57 -20.53 -22.55 24.68
N LYS A 58 -20.06 -23.78 24.37
CA LYS A 58 -18.89 -24.00 23.51
C LYS A 58 -19.06 -23.33 22.14
N LYS A 59 -20.22 -23.52 21.48
CA LYS A 59 -20.52 -22.86 20.19
C LYS A 59 -20.41 -21.34 20.25
N VAL A 60 -20.98 -20.70 21.28
CA VAL A 60 -20.89 -19.25 21.46
C VAL A 60 -19.44 -18.81 21.67
N LEU A 61 -18.69 -19.54 22.50
CA LEU A 61 -17.29 -19.22 22.79
C LEU A 61 -16.42 -19.33 21.53
N TYR A 62 -16.66 -20.31 20.65
CA TYR A 62 -16.00 -20.42 19.35
C TYR A 62 -16.25 -19.22 18.44
N VAL A 63 -17.51 -18.79 18.32
CA VAL A 63 -17.87 -17.64 17.48
C VAL A 63 -17.20 -16.35 17.99
N VAL A 64 -17.23 -16.12 19.31
CA VAL A 64 -16.58 -14.97 19.94
C VAL A 64 -15.06 -15.00 19.71
N SER A 65 -14.43 -16.16 19.85
CA SER A 65 -13.00 -16.35 19.64
C SER A 65 -12.57 -16.04 18.21
N ILE A 66 -13.30 -16.55 17.23
CA ILE A 66 -13.04 -16.29 15.80
C ILE A 66 -13.19 -14.80 15.50
N PHE A 67 -14.26 -14.16 15.99
CA PHE A 67 -14.47 -12.73 15.81
C PHE A 67 -13.31 -11.91 16.41
N GLN A 68 -12.85 -12.26 17.61
CA GLN A 68 -11.75 -11.59 18.30
C GLN A 68 -10.41 -11.76 17.58
N ILE A 69 -10.15 -12.93 16.98
CA ILE A 69 -8.99 -13.17 16.13
C ILE A 69 -9.04 -12.30 14.88
N VAL A 70 -10.19 -12.23 14.21
CA VAL A 70 -10.41 -11.38 13.02
C VAL A 70 -10.21 -9.91 13.37
N CYS A 71 -10.75 -9.43 14.49
CA CYS A 71 -10.50 -8.07 14.98
C CYS A 71 -9.03 -7.81 15.29
N GLY A 72 -8.33 -8.78 15.91
CA GLY A 72 -6.90 -8.68 16.18
C GLY A 72 -6.07 -8.54 14.91
N ILE A 73 -6.33 -9.37 13.91
CA ILE A 73 -5.66 -9.32 12.61
C ILE A 73 -5.97 -8.00 11.88
N PHE A 74 -7.21 -7.52 11.96
CA PHE A 74 -7.60 -6.22 11.40
C PHE A 74 -6.83 -5.05 12.05
N LEU A 75 -6.63 -5.08 13.37
CA LEU A 75 -5.84 -4.07 14.08
C LEU A 75 -4.35 -4.12 13.70
N ILE A 76 -3.79 -5.31 13.50
CA ILE A 76 -2.41 -5.48 13.00
C ILE A 76 -2.29 -4.91 11.57
N PHE A 77 -3.27 -5.17 10.72
CA PHE A 77 -3.33 -4.62 9.36
C PHE A 77 -3.47 -3.08 9.36
N ARG A 78 -4.29 -2.55 10.27
CA ARG A 78 -4.45 -1.10 10.51
C ARG A 78 -3.14 -0.46 10.96
N GLY A 79 -2.44 -1.08 11.92
CA GLY A 79 -1.12 -0.62 12.40
C GLY A 79 -0.10 -0.58 11.27
N SER A 80 -0.04 -1.64 10.46
CA SER A 80 0.85 -1.72 9.29
C SER A 80 0.55 -0.62 8.26
N SER A 81 -0.72 -0.27 8.09
CA SER A 81 -1.15 0.81 7.20
C SER A 81 -0.83 2.21 7.75
N TYR A 82 -0.71 2.38 9.08
CA TYR A 82 -0.41 3.68 9.70
C TYR A 82 1.04 4.13 9.42
N ASN A 83 2.01 3.21 9.47
CA ASN A 83 3.41 3.49 9.14
C ASN A 83 3.57 4.09 7.72
N ARG A 84 2.66 3.72 6.83
CA ARG A 84 2.63 4.20 5.45
C ARG A 84 2.22 5.66 5.31
N ASN A 85 1.31 6.15 6.15
CA ASN A 85 0.87 7.55 6.13
C ASN A 85 2.00 8.51 6.54
N PHE A 86 2.85 8.08 7.48
CA PHE A 86 4.03 8.85 7.87
C PHE A 86 5.05 9.00 6.72
N ALA A 87 5.29 7.92 5.96
CA ALA A 87 6.15 7.97 4.78
C ALA A 87 5.59 8.92 3.69
N ILE A 88 4.25 9.00 3.57
CA ILE A 88 3.59 9.94 2.66
C ILE A 88 3.86 11.38 3.10
N GLU A 89 3.71 11.70 4.38
CA GLU A 89 3.95 13.05 4.90
C GLU A 89 5.41 13.51 4.71
N ILE A 90 6.37 12.60 4.88
CA ILE A 90 7.78 12.88 4.58
C ILE A 90 7.97 13.23 3.10
N ASN A 91 7.42 12.42 2.20
CA ASN A 91 7.52 12.65 0.76
C ASN A 91 6.85 13.96 0.34
N GLU A 92 5.72 14.33 0.94
CA GLU A 92 5.06 15.61 0.69
C GLU A 92 5.94 16.81 1.10
N LYS A 93 6.61 16.72 2.25
CA LYS A 93 7.56 17.77 2.69
C LYS A 93 8.75 17.89 1.75
N LEU A 94 9.30 16.76 1.28
CA LEU A 94 10.37 16.76 0.28
C LEU A 94 9.93 17.39 -1.04
N ILE A 95 8.73 17.06 -1.52
CA ILE A 95 8.15 17.67 -2.72
C ILE A 95 7.97 19.17 -2.52
N PHE A 96 7.43 19.61 -1.39
CA PHE A 96 7.22 21.02 -1.08
C PHE A 96 8.54 21.82 -1.04
N GLU A 97 9.59 21.26 -0.44
CA GLU A 97 10.92 21.90 -0.46
C GLU A 97 11.47 22.04 -1.88
N GLN A 98 11.28 21.04 -2.74
CA GLN A 98 11.70 21.08 -4.13
C GLN A 98 10.84 22.06 -4.96
N GLU A 99 9.53 22.14 -4.71
CA GLU A 99 8.66 23.16 -5.29
C GLU A 99 9.13 24.57 -4.95
N ARG A 100 9.55 24.81 -3.70
CA ARG A 100 10.13 26.10 -3.31
C ARG A 100 11.43 26.40 -4.06
N LYS A 101 12.32 25.42 -4.25
CA LYS A 101 13.56 25.61 -5.00
C LYS A 101 13.31 25.97 -6.46
N VAL A 102 12.36 25.28 -7.10
CA VAL A 102 11.91 25.59 -8.48
C VAL A 102 11.29 26.99 -8.56
N ALA A 103 10.46 27.38 -7.60
CA ALA A 103 9.84 28.71 -7.56
C ALA A 103 10.88 29.83 -7.39
N GLN A 104 11.96 29.58 -6.65
CA GLN A 104 13.06 30.51 -6.48
C GLN A 104 13.98 30.60 -7.70
N HIS A 105 14.11 29.50 -8.46
CA HIS A 105 14.98 29.40 -9.64
C HIS A 105 14.19 28.89 -10.87
N PRO A 106 13.19 29.64 -11.35
CA PRO A 106 12.28 29.18 -12.40
C PRO A 106 12.97 29.00 -13.76
N LYS A 107 14.17 29.56 -13.93
CA LYS A 107 14.96 29.46 -15.15
C LYS A 107 15.89 28.25 -15.19
N GLU A 108 15.89 27.40 -14.16
CA GLU A 108 16.73 26.19 -14.11
C GLU A 108 15.91 24.95 -14.52
N PRO A 109 16.05 24.45 -15.76
CA PRO A 109 15.26 23.31 -16.24
C PRO A 109 15.49 22.04 -15.43
N LYS A 110 16.71 21.87 -14.90
CA LYS A 110 17.10 20.73 -14.07
C LYS A 110 16.24 20.61 -12.82
N LEU A 111 15.96 21.71 -12.13
CA LEU A 111 15.13 21.71 -10.92
C LEU A 111 13.68 21.34 -11.25
N ALA A 112 13.13 21.86 -12.34
CA ALA A 112 11.77 21.51 -12.78
C ALA A 112 11.67 20.02 -13.15
N TRP A 113 12.71 19.48 -13.79
CA TRP A 113 12.81 18.07 -14.14
C TRP A 113 12.93 17.17 -12.90
N ASP A 114 13.82 17.50 -11.96
CA ASP A 114 14.00 16.78 -10.69
C ASP A 114 12.68 16.74 -9.90
N LEU A 115 11.96 17.87 -9.84
CA LEU A 115 10.65 17.94 -9.21
C LEU A 115 9.62 17.02 -9.88
N ALA A 116 9.55 17.03 -11.21
CA ALA A 116 8.64 16.17 -11.96
C ALA A 116 8.94 14.68 -11.71
N ARG A 117 10.23 14.31 -11.71
CA ARG A 117 10.69 12.96 -11.39
C ARG A 117 10.28 12.53 -9.98
N ILE A 118 10.58 13.34 -8.96
CA ILE A 118 10.26 13.03 -7.55
C ILE A 118 8.76 12.87 -7.36
N LYS A 119 7.95 13.74 -7.97
CA LYS A 119 6.48 13.60 -7.94
C LYS A 119 6.04 12.28 -8.55
N LEU A 120 6.56 11.93 -9.73
CA LEU A 120 6.22 10.69 -10.41
C LEU A 120 6.62 9.45 -9.59
N GLU A 121 7.83 9.43 -9.04
CA GLU A 121 8.29 8.37 -8.14
C GLU A 121 7.39 8.23 -6.91
N SER A 122 6.98 9.36 -6.32
CA SER A 122 6.04 9.38 -5.19
C SER A 122 4.67 8.78 -5.55
N TYR A 123 4.10 9.16 -6.71
CA TYR A 123 2.84 8.58 -7.20
C TYR A 123 2.96 7.08 -7.46
N LEU A 124 4.05 6.64 -8.11
CA LEU A 124 4.33 5.24 -8.38
C LEU A 124 4.43 4.44 -7.07
N ASN A 125 5.25 4.91 -6.13
CA ASN A 125 5.44 4.26 -4.84
C ASN A 125 4.13 4.20 -4.04
N ARG A 126 3.31 5.26 -4.10
CA ARG A 126 2.00 5.29 -3.47
C ARG A 126 1.04 4.28 -4.12
N ASN A 127 1.05 4.16 -5.45
CA ASN A 127 0.25 3.18 -6.16
C ASN A 127 0.71 1.74 -5.83
N ILE A 128 2.00 1.42 -5.94
CA ILE A 128 2.55 0.08 -5.62
C ILE A 128 2.19 -0.33 -4.19
N SER A 129 2.37 0.57 -3.23
CA SER A 129 2.04 0.25 -1.85
C SER A 129 0.51 0.09 -1.65
N GLN A 130 -0.33 0.77 -2.44
CA GLN A 130 -1.79 0.59 -2.44
C GLN A 130 -2.16 -0.78 -2.97
N VAL A 131 -1.51 -1.23 -4.06
CA VAL A 131 -1.68 -2.60 -4.58
C VAL A 131 -1.33 -3.63 -3.54
N SER A 132 -0.18 -3.49 -2.89
CA SER A 132 0.27 -4.43 -1.86
C SER A 132 -0.74 -4.52 -0.71
N SER A 133 -1.28 -3.39 -0.25
CA SER A 133 -2.33 -3.39 0.78
C SER A 133 -3.63 -4.05 0.30
N ILE A 134 -4.10 -3.76 -0.93
CA ILE A 134 -5.29 -4.39 -1.50
C ILE A 134 -5.07 -5.90 -1.59
N PHE A 135 -3.96 -6.34 -2.16
CA PHE A 135 -3.62 -7.75 -2.29
C PHE A 135 -3.62 -8.47 -0.94
N ASN A 136 -2.95 -7.91 0.08
CA ASN A 136 -2.91 -8.50 1.42
C ASN A 136 -4.30 -8.58 2.04
N LEU A 137 -5.15 -7.56 1.85
CA LEU A 137 -6.54 -7.60 2.29
C LEU A 137 -7.33 -8.68 1.56
N SER A 138 -7.13 -8.84 0.25
CA SER A 138 -7.79 -9.86 -0.56
C SER A 138 -7.42 -11.27 -0.12
N VAL A 139 -6.13 -11.52 0.11
CA VAL A 139 -5.63 -12.79 0.67
C VAL A 139 -6.26 -13.06 2.03
N PHE A 140 -6.32 -12.05 2.91
CA PHE A 140 -6.96 -12.19 4.21
C PHE A 140 -8.44 -12.56 4.10
N VAL A 141 -9.22 -11.84 3.28
CA VAL A 141 -10.64 -12.12 3.06
C VAL A 141 -10.83 -13.52 2.46
N MET A 142 -9.95 -13.94 1.57
CA MET A 142 -9.99 -15.28 0.97
C MET A 142 -9.73 -16.38 2.00
N VAL A 143 -8.74 -16.21 2.88
CA VAL A 143 -8.42 -17.15 3.96
C VAL A 143 -9.58 -17.27 4.95
N VAL A 144 -10.15 -16.13 5.39
CA VAL A 144 -11.32 -16.11 6.27
C VAL A 144 -12.52 -16.77 5.58
N GLY A 145 -12.78 -16.42 4.33
CA GLY A 145 -13.85 -17.00 3.53
C GLY A 145 -13.72 -18.51 3.37
N PHE A 146 -12.52 -19.00 3.08
CA PHE A 146 -12.24 -20.43 2.99
C PHE A 146 -12.42 -21.14 4.34
N GLY A 147 -12.02 -20.50 5.45
CA GLY A 147 -12.27 -20.99 6.81
C GLY A 147 -13.76 -21.16 7.11
N LEU A 148 -14.60 -20.20 6.71
CA LEU A 148 -16.06 -20.29 6.87
C LEU A 148 -16.66 -21.43 6.05
N ILE A 149 -16.16 -21.67 4.84
CA ILE A 149 -16.61 -22.78 3.98
C ILE A 149 -16.25 -24.13 4.60
N ILE A 150 -15.03 -24.27 5.13
CA ILE A 150 -14.60 -25.49 5.84
C ILE A 150 -15.47 -25.72 7.08
N TYR A 151 -15.64 -24.70 7.91
CA TYR A 151 -16.45 -24.80 9.13
C TYR A 151 -17.91 -25.18 8.83
N GLY A 152 -18.53 -24.50 7.86
CA GLY A 152 -19.88 -24.81 7.42
C GLY A 152 -19.99 -26.22 6.83
N SER A 153 -18.98 -26.68 6.07
CA SER A 153 -18.95 -28.04 5.55
C SER A 153 -18.90 -29.09 6.67
N VAL A 154 -18.05 -28.89 7.68
CA VAL A 154 -17.97 -29.79 8.84
C VAL A 154 -19.32 -29.85 9.58
N MET A 155 -19.99 -28.72 9.77
CA MET A 155 -21.34 -28.68 10.38
C MET A 155 -22.37 -29.48 9.57
N VAL A 156 -22.34 -29.40 8.23
CA VAL A 156 -23.22 -30.19 7.37
C VAL A 156 -22.96 -31.69 7.50
N PHE A 157 -21.69 -32.11 7.63
CA PHE A 157 -21.37 -33.53 7.84
C PHE A 157 -21.82 -34.06 9.20
N GLN A 158 -21.83 -33.22 10.24
CA GLN A 158 -22.28 -33.61 11.59
C GLN A 158 -23.82 -33.66 11.70
N GLU A 159 -24.54 -32.81 10.98
CA GLU A 159 -26.01 -32.81 10.92
C GLU A 159 -26.53 -32.89 9.47
N PRO A 160 -26.44 -34.07 8.81
CA PRO A 160 -26.69 -34.22 7.36
C PRO A 160 -28.10 -33.86 6.91
N LYS A 161 -29.09 -33.89 7.82
CA LYS A 161 -30.49 -33.56 7.51
C LYS A 161 -30.76 -32.05 7.47
N ASN A 162 -29.79 -31.23 7.85
CA ASN A 162 -29.96 -29.78 7.94
C ASN A 162 -29.62 -29.10 6.60
N LEU A 163 -30.59 -29.08 5.67
CA LEU A 163 -30.45 -28.47 4.34
C LEU A 163 -30.01 -26.99 4.40
N ASN A 164 -30.35 -26.30 5.49
CA ASN A 164 -29.95 -24.91 5.74
C ASN A 164 -28.43 -24.73 5.76
N GLY A 165 -27.67 -25.70 6.30
CA GLY A 165 -26.21 -25.62 6.35
C GLY A 165 -25.56 -25.68 4.96
N SER A 166 -26.08 -26.54 4.09
CA SER A 166 -25.57 -26.70 2.72
C SER A 166 -25.81 -25.43 1.88
N ILE A 167 -26.98 -24.81 2.02
CA ILE A 167 -27.33 -23.57 1.34
C ILE A 167 -26.42 -22.42 1.80
N VAL A 168 -26.17 -22.31 3.11
CA VAL A 168 -25.26 -21.28 3.67
C VAL A 168 -23.84 -21.44 3.15
N VAL A 169 -23.30 -22.67 3.12
CA VAL A 169 -21.96 -22.95 2.58
C VAL A 169 -21.87 -22.60 1.09
N ALA A 170 -22.87 -22.96 0.30
CA ALA A 170 -22.89 -22.67 -1.14
C ALA A 170 -22.93 -21.16 -1.42
N ILE A 171 -23.79 -20.42 -0.72
CA ILE A 171 -23.90 -18.95 -0.86
C ILE A 171 -22.61 -18.27 -0.38
N ALA A 172 -22.06 -18.69 0.76
CA ALA A 172 -20.80 -18.17 1.27
C ALA A 172 -19.65 -18.40 0.28
N GLY A 173 -19.56 -19.60 -0.29
CA GLY A 173 -18.55 -19.94 -1.30
C GLY A 173 -18.65 -19.09 -2.55
N LEU A 174 -19.88 -18.84 -3.04
CA LEU A 174 -20.11 -17.98 -4.20
C LEU A 174 -19.68 -16.52 -3.93
N ILE A 175 -20.02 -15.98 -2.76
CA ILE A 175 -19.64 -14.62 -2.34
C ILE A 175 -18.11 -14.51 -2.24
N VAL A 176 -17.45 -15.46 -1.60
CA VAL A 176 -15.97 -15.46 -1.45
C VAL A 176 -15.27 -15.52 -2.80
N ASN A 177 -15.73 -16.38 -3.71
CA ASN A 177 -15.19 -16.46 -5.07
C ASN A 177 -15.36 -15.15 -5.85
N PHE A 178 -16.54 -14.52 -5.75
CA PHE A 178 -16.80 -13.24 -6.40
C PHE A 178 -15.91 -12.11 -5.88
N ILE A 179 -15.75 -12.03 -4.56
CA ILE A 179 -14.85 -11.05 -3.91
C ILE A 179 -13.40 -11.30 -4.34
N GLY A 180 -12.96 -12.56 -4.33
CA GLY A 180 -11.61 -12.94 -4.75
C GLY A 180 -11.32 -12.55 -6.20
N ALA A 181 -12.25 -12.83 -7.11
CA ALA A 181 -12.13 -12.46 -8.52
C ALA A 181 -12.07 -10.94 -8.73
N THR A 182 -12.94 -10.19 -8.02
CA THR A 182 -12.96 -8.72 -8.09
C THR A 182 -11.64 -8.11 -7.63
N PHE A 183 -11.09 -8.63 -6.54
CA PHE A 183 -9.80 -8.19 -6.03
C PHE A 183 -8.63 -8.52 -6.95
N LEU A 184 -8.62 -9.71 -7.58
CA LEU A 184 -7.61 -10.07 -8.58
C LEU A 184 -7.68 -9.13 -9.79
N PHE A 185 -8.89 -8.74 -10.20
CA PHE A 185 -9.10 -7.77 -11.27
C PHE A 185 -8.51 -6.39 -10.91
N VAL A 186 -8.78 -5.89 -9.71
CA VAL A 186 -8.21 -4.62 -9.22
C VAL A 186 -6.69 -4.72 -9.15
N TYR A 187 -6.15 -5.80 -8.59
CA TYR A 187 -4.70 -6.05 -8.54
C TYR A 187 -4.05 -5.96 -9.93
N LYS A 188 -4.62 -6.65 -10.91
CA LYS A 188 -4.13 -6.63 -12.30
C LYS A 188 -4.15 -5.21 -12.88
N SER A 189 -5.24 -4.48 -12.68
CA SER A 189 -5.39 -3.10 -13.17
C SER A 189 -4.32 -2.16 -12.61
N VAL A 190 -4.07 -2.21 -11.30
CA VAL A 190 -3.07 -1.31 -10.70
C VAL A 190 -1.64 -1.76 -11.01
N MET A 191 -1.38 -3.05 -11.18
CA MET A 191 -0.07 -3.54 -11.65
C MET A 191 0.24 -3.05 -13.07
N GLU A 192 -0.76 -3.05 -13.96
CA GLU A 192 -0.59 -2.49 -15.31
C GLU A 192 -0.31 -0.98 -15.26
N GLN A 193 -1.03 -0.24 -14.41
CA GLN A 193 -0.75 1.20 -14.18
C GLN A 193 0.68 1.41 -13.66
N ALA A 194 1.14 0.62 -12.69
CA ALA A 194 2.49 0.71 -12.15
C ALA A 194 3.56 0.48 -13.24
N LYS A 195 3.34 -0.48 -14.14
CA LYS A 195 4.22 -0.75 -15.28
C LYS A 195 4.31 0.46 -16.24
N GLU A 196 3.19 1.10 -16.55
CA GLU A 196 3.20 2.32 -17.38
C GLU A 196 4.01 3.44 -16.71
N TYR A 197 3.81 3.66 -15.40
CA TYR A 197 4.58 4.64 -14.64
C TYR A 197 6.08 4.35 -14.60
N VAL A 198 6.49 3.08 -14.40
CA VAL A 198 7.91 2.68 -14.48
C VAL A 198 8.48 2.98 -15.86
N THR A 199 7.74 2.67 -16.92
CA THR A 199 8.18 2.95 -18.30
C THR A 199 8.38 4.45 -18.54
N VAL A 200 7.49 5.30 -18.01
CA VAL A 200 7.64 6.76 -18.09
C VAL A 200 8.85 7.22 -17.27
N LEU A 201 9.07 6.66 -16.09
CA LEU A 201 10.21 7.00 -15.23
C LEU A 201 11.55 6.63 -15.88
N GLU A 202 11.65 5.45 -16.50
CA GLU A 202 12.82 5.02 -17.27
C GLU A 202 13.13 5.98 -18.41
N ARG A 203 12.10 6.40 -19.16
CA ARG A 203 12.25 7.39 -20.24
C ARG A 203 12.72 8.74 -19.72
N ILE A 204 12.11 9.25 -18.65
CA ILE A 204 12.53 10.51 -18.01
C ILE A 204 14.00 10.42 -17.61
N ASN A 205 14.42 9.33 -16.97
CA ASN A 205 15.80 9.11 -16.55
C ASN A 205 16.77 9.06 -17.74
N ALA A 206 16.43 8.34 -18.81
CA ALA A 206 17.22 8.30 -20.03
C ALA A 206 17.40 9.70 -20.66
N VAL A 207 16.34 10.51 -20.66
CA VAL A 207 16.38 11.90 -21.15
C VAL A 207 17.27 12.77 -20.25
N GLY A 208 17.13 12.65 -18.93
CA GLY A 208 17.96 13.38 -17.96
C GLY A 208 19.45 13.08 -18.13
N MET A 209 19.80 11.79 -18.27
CA MET A 209 21.18 11.38 -18.55
C MET A 209 21.67 11.91 -19.91
N SER A 210 20.81 11.92 -20.94
CA SER A 210 21.16 12.42 -22.27
C SER A 210 21.49 13.92 -22.24
N VAL A 211 20.70 14.73 -21.53
CA VAL A 211 20.97 16.17 -21.36
C VAL A 211 22.28 16.40 -20.61
N GLN A 212 22.54 15.64 -19.54
CA GLN A 212 23.80 15.74 -18.78
C GLN A 212 25.01 15.41 -19.66
N ILE A 213 24.93 14.38 -20.51
CA ILE A 213 25.99 14.03 -21.46
C ILE A 213 26.19 15.16 -22.48
N ILE A 214 25.12 15.73 -23.03
CA ILE A 214 25.20 16.87 -23.96
C ILE A 214 25.88 18.08 -23.31
N ASP A 215 25.59 18.35 -22.04
CA ASP A 215 26.21 19.46 -21.31
C ASP A 215 27.71 19.27 -21.11
N THR A 216 28.20 18.02 -21.06
CA THR A 216 29.64 17.71 -20.99
C THR A 216 30.40 17.90 -22.30
N ILE A 217 29.72 18.10 -23.44
CA ILE A 217 30.36 18.39 -24.72
C ILE A 217 31.08 19.75 -24.61
N ASN A 218 32.39 19.72 -24.87
CA ASN A 218 33.31 20.85 -24.73
C ASN A 218 32.91 22.01 -25.65
N GLU A 219 33.10 23.26 -25.21
CA GLU A 219 32.67 24.45 -25.97
C GLU A 219 33.40 24.61 -27.31
N SER A 220 34.58 23.98 -27.46
CA SER A 220 35.31 23.86 -28.72
C SER A 220 34.53 23.15 -29.84
N HIS A 221 33.47 22.41 -29.50
CA HIS A 221 32.59 21.71 -30.44
C HIS A 221 31.15 22.24 -30.36
N LEU A 222 31.01 23.58 -30.34
CA LEU A 222 29.71 24.26 -30.21
C LEU A 222 28.66 23.76 -31.22
N GLN A 223 29.07 23.54 -32.47
CA GLN A 223 28.20 23.07 -33.53
C GLN A 223 27.64 21.67 -33.24
N LEU A 224 28.51 20.73 -32.83
CA LEU A 224 28.10 19.37 -32.46
C LEU A 224 27.15 19.38 -31.26
N LYS A 225 27.39 20.26 -30.29
CA LYS A 225 26.53 20.42 -29.10
C LYS A 225 25.13 20.88 -29.47
N GLU A 226 25.01 21.91 -30.31
CA GLU A 226 23.71 22.44 -30.76
C GLU A 226 22.98 21.47 -31.70
N GLU A 227 23.69 20.80 -32.61
CA GLU A 227 23.10 19.75 -33.47
C GLU A 227 22.54 18.60 -32.62
N THR A 228 23.29 18.14 -31.61
CA THR A 228 22.84 17.06 -30.72
C THR A 228 21.64 17.48 -29.84
N LYS A 229 21.61 18.72 -29.36
CA LYS A 229 20.43 19.28 -28.65
C LYS A 229 19.19 19.30 -29.54
N ALA A 230 19.35 19.74 -30.80
CA ALA A 230 18.26 19.79 -31.76
C ALA A 230 17.74 18.38 -32.07
N GLU A 231 18.63 17.42 -32.27
CA GLU A 231 18.27 16.02 -32.51
C GLU A 231 17.55 15.40 -31.30
N LEU A 232 18.05 15.61 -30.08
CA LEU A 232 17.40 15.15 -28.86
C LEU A 232 16.00 15.76 -28.72
N SER A 233 15.85 17.05 -28.97
CA SER A 233 14.56 17.74 -28.93
C SER A 233 13.57 17.17 -29.94
N LYS A 234 14.04 16.83 -31.14
CA LYS A 234 13.21 16.19 -32.18
C LYS A 234 12.76 14.79 -31.76
N LYS A 235 13.68 13.95 -31.28
CA LYS A 235 13.35 12.60 -30.77
C LYS A 235 12.39 12.65 -29.58
N LEU A 236 12.51 13.65 -28.70
CA LEU A 236 11.58 13.89 -27.60
C LEU A 236 10.18 14.20 -28.11
N ILE A 237 10.05 15.16 -29.03
CA ILE A 237 8.76 15.50 -29.63
C ILE A 237 8.13 14.27 -30.29
N ASP A 238 8.90 13.50 -31.06
CA ASP A 238 8.39 12.28 -31.71
C ASP A 238 7.88 11.24 -30.67
N LEU A 239 8.60 11.06 -29.56
CA LEU A 239 8.19 10.18 -28.45
C LEU A 239 6.84 10.54 -27.81
N TYR A 240 6.47 11.83 -27.83
CA TYR A 240 5.21 12.33 -27.26
C TYR A 240 4.12 12.57 -28.32
N THR A 241 4.48 12.65 -29.61
CA THR A 241 3.53 12.87 -30.72
C THR A 241 2.99 11.55 -31.28
N VAL A 242 3.73 10.44 -31.12
CA VAL A 242 3.26 9.10 -31.50
C VAL A 242 2.43 8.48 -30.36
N LYS A 243 1.16 8.88 -30.26
CA LYS A 243 0.06 8.10 -29.67
C LYS A 243 -1.25 8.49 -30.38
N LYS A 244 -1.57 7.76 -31.45
CA LYS A 244 -2.93 7.51 -31.93
C LYS A 244 -3.11 6.00 -32.00
#